data_AF-A0A540MKR2-F1
#
_entry.id   AF-A0A540MKR2-F1
#
_cell.length_a   1.000
_cell.length_b   1.000
_cell.length_c   1.000
_cell.angle_alpha   90.00
_cell.angle_beta   90.00
_cell.angle_gamma   90.00
#
_symmetry.space_group_name_H-M   'P 1'
#
loop_
_entity.id
_entity.type
_entity.pdbx_description
1 polymer ?
#
loop_
_entity_poly.entity_id
_entity_poly.type
_entity_poly.pdbx_seq_one_letter_code
_entity_poly.pdbx_strand_id
1 'polypeptide(L)'
;MLRVLKPLSGLSPKQHSLGQLQSRYRYRRHPKNDGGGDGVWKTEEKKDGYLQLHKNKGQHLLTNQRILDSIVRKSAIKPADTVLEIGPGTGNLTLKLLEAAQRVVAVELDKRMVEVLQKRVAESGVQDRLTVICKDALKAEFPPFDLVVANIPYGISSPLVAKLVYGARPFRSATLLLQKEFARRLLAKPGDSEFNRLAVNVNLVADVEFVMDVSKREFVPCPKVDSSVVIIRPKAEVPNVDLNEWWAFTKACFCKKNKTLGATFKQKKKVMELLGMSKLAGSNGESKDYISSTDNDDDEGESDEEEFSPSPCSEMGASSFKEKLMGVLKSADFEDKRPSKLSNEELLHLLALFNQAGIYFHDQSKSRNAENESFTVAYS
;
A
#
# COMPACT_ATOMS: atom_id res chain seq x y z
N MET A 1 33.08 -52.20 -30.20
CA MET A 1 32.18 -51.57 -31.21
C MET A 1 31.72 -50.23 -30.65
N LEU A 2 32.52 -49.16 -30.67
CA LEU A 2 32.80 -48.27 -31.81
C LEU A 2 31.53 -47.80 -32.54
N ARG A 3 31.10 -46.57 -32.25
CA ARG A 3 31.03 -45.49 -33.26
C ARG A 3 30.92 -44.12 -32.59
N VAL A 4 32.08 -43.45 -32.59
CA VAL A 4 32.25 -42.01 -32.44
C VAL A 4 31.74 -41.37 -33.74
N LEU A 5 30.82 -40.40 -33.65
CA LEU A 5 30.45 -39.55 -34.77
C LEU A 5 31.10 -38.17 -34.59
N LYS A 6 31.88 -37.78 -35.61
CA LYS A 6 32.54 -36.48 -35.76
C LYS A 6 31.52 -35.37 -36.11
N PRO A 7 31.86 -34.09 -35.86
CA PRO A 7 30.95 -32.97 -36.04
C PRO A 7 30.94 -32.49 -37.51
N LEU A 8 29.76 -32.10 -38.00
CA LEU A 8 29.61 -31.38 -39.26
C LEU A 8 29.72 -29.88 -38.99
N SER A 9 30.79 -29.30 -39.53
CA SER A 9 31.04 -27.87 -39.66
C SER A 9 30.18 -27.25 -40.75
N GLY A 10 29.66 -26.05 -40.51
CA GLY A 10 29.28 -25.11 -41.57
C GLY A 10 27.82 -24.70 -41.52
N LEU A 11 27.55 -23.60 -40.80
CA LEU A 11 26.60 -22.54 -41.15
C LEU A 11 26.76 -21.47 -40.07
N SER A 12 27.38 -20.34 -40.41
CA SER A 12 27.62 -19.22 -39.51
C SER A 12 26.31 -18.44 -39.28
N PRO A 13 25.82 -18.30 -38.04
CA PRO A 13 24.83 -17.29 -37.73
C PRO A 13 25.57 -15.96 -37.62
N LYS A 14 25.24 -15.00 -38.49
CA LYS A 14 25.69 -13.62 -38.39
C LYS A 14 25.55 -13.14 -36.94
N GLN A 15 26.67 -12.90 -36.28
CA GLN A 15 26.72 -12.19 -35.01
C GLN A 15 26.23 -10.77 -35.25
N HIS A 16 24.93 -10.52 -35.07
CA HIS A 16 24.47 -9.20 -34.73
C HIS A 16 24.63 -9.04 -33.22
N SER A 17 25.66 -8.29 -32.83
CA SER A 17 25.89 -7.88 -31.45
C SER A 17 24.60 -7.27 -30.88
N LEU A 18 24.03 -7.90 -29.86
CA LEU A 18 22.89 -7.45 -29.05
C LEU A 18 23.21 -6.22 -28.17
N GLY A 19 24.12 -5.36 -28.63
CA GLY A 19 24.67 -4.21 -27.91
C GLY A 19 24.21 -2.83 -28.39
N GLN A 20 23.25 -2.73 -29.32
CA GLN A 20 22.90 -1.44 -29.97
C GLN A 20 21.44 -0.97 -29.85
N LEU A 21 20.65 -1.53 -28.94
CA LEU A 21 19.35 -0.94 -28.54
C LEU A 21 19.42 -0.20 -27.18
N GLN A 22 20.59 0.30 -26.81
CA GLN A 22 20.73 1.31 -25.76
C GLN A 22 20.59 2.72 -26.37
N SER A 23 19.66 3.50 -25.83
CA SER A 23 19.40 4.92 -26.11
C SER A 23 18.50 5.25 -27.32
N ARG A 24 17.18 5.22 -27.11
CA ARG A 24 16.24 6.11 -27.81
C ARG A 24 15.45 7.02 -26.87
N TYR A 25 15.93 7.22 -25.64
CA TYR A 25 15.34 8.19 -24.71
C TYR A 25 16.45 9.08 -24.16
N ARG A 26 17.00 9.97 -25.00
CA ARG A 26 17.87 11.05 -24.54
C ARG A 26 17.01 12.11 -23.86
N TYR A 27 17.15 12.25 -22.55
CA TYR A 27 16.57 13.34 -21.77
C TYR A 27 17.38 14.62 -22.01
N ARG A 28 16.76 15.69 -22.52
CA ARG A 28 17.42 17.00 -22.66
C ARG A 28 17.43 17.68 -21.28
N ARG A 29 18.63 17.94 -20.72
CA ARG A 29 18.79 18.95 -19.67
C ARG A 29 18.56 20.31 -20.33
N HIS A 30 17.60 21.10 -19.83
CA HIS A 30 17.47 22.50 -20.22
C HIS A 30 18.73 23.27 -19.78
N PRO A 31 19.43 23.99 -20.67
CA PRO A 31 20.43 24.97 -20.25
C PRO A 31 19.73 26.17 -19.60
N LYS A 32 20.40 26.80 -18.64
CA LYS A 32 20.01 28.09 -18.06
C LYS A 32 19.95 29.13 -19.17
N ASN A 33 18.92 29.97 -19.11
CA ASN A 33 18.62 31.01 -20.09
C ASN A 33 19.50 32.22 -19.79
N ASP A 34 20.58 32.40 -20.56
CA ASP A 34 21.36 33.63 -20.60
C ASP A 34 21.12 34.29 -21.98
N GLY A 35 20.60 35.52 -21.97
CA GLY A 35 20.71 36.46 -23.09
C GLY A 35 19.39 36.81 -23.79
N GLY A 36 19.08 38.11 -23.82
CA GLY A 36 18.07 38.69 -24.70
C GLY A 36 18.46 38.65 -26.18
N GLY A 37 17.50 39.04 -27.03
CA GLY A 37 17.72 39.30 -28.45
C GLY A 37 16.75 38.55 -29.35
N ASP A 38 15.85 39.31 -29.97
CA ASP A 38 14.79 38.87 -30.89
C ASP A 38 15.32 38.15 -32.13
N GLY A 39 14.64 37.05 -32.49
CA GLY A 39 14.89 36.30 -33.72
C GLY A 39 13.82 35.24 -33.92
N VAL A 40 12.72 35.61 -34.57
CA VAL A 40 11.64 34.70 -34.95
C VAL A 40 12.15 33.70 -36.00
N TRP A 41 12.45 32.48 -35.54
CA TRP A 41 12.57 31.30 -36.40
C TRP A 41 11.38 30.39 -36.12
N LYS A 42 10.40 30.35 -37.03
CA LYS A 42 9.39 29.30 -37.06
C LYS A 42 10.06 28.01 -37.50
N THR A 43 10.52 27.20 -36.54
CA THR A 43 10.92 25.82 -36.79
C THR A 43 9.67 24.95 -36.64
N GLU A 44 9.20 24.35 -37.73
CA GLU A 44 8.25 23.24 -37.67
C GLU A 44 8.93 22.06 -36.96
N GLU A 45 8.76 21.98 -35.65
CA GLU A 45 9.19 20.83 -34.87
C GLU A 45 8.31 19.63 -35.24
N LYS A 46 8.88 18.73 -36.06
CA LYS A 46 8.40 17.34 -36.12
C LYS A 46 8.50 16.74 -34.70
N LYS A 47 7.36 16.62 -34.02
CA LYS A 47 7.23 15.95 -32.72
C LYS A 47 7.51 14.46 -32.87
N ASP A 48 8.77 14.07 -32.82
CA ASP A 48 9.14 12.67 -32.61
C ASP A 48 8.54 12.19 -31.27
N GLY A 49 7.81 11.07 -31.31
CA GLY A 49 6.96 10.54 -30.23
C GLY A 49 7.69 10.04 -28.99
N TYR A 50 8.38 10.91 -28.28
CA TYR A 50 8.97 10.59 -26.98
C TYR A 50 7.89 10.57 -25.89
N LEU A 51 7.69 9.39 -25.28
CA LEU A 51 6.81 9.23 -24.12
C LEU A 51 7.34 10.05 -22.94
N GLN A 52 6.64 11.12 -22.57
CA GLN A 52 7.02 11.97 -21.45
C GLN A 52 6.60 11.34 -20.12
N LEU A 53 7.58 11.08 -19.25
CA LEU A 53 7.35 10.59 -17.89
C LEU A 53 7.05 11.74 -16.93
N HIS A 54 5.94 11.62 -16.22
CA HIS A 54 5.46 12.60 -15.25
C HIS A 54 5.95 12.24 -13.84
N LYS A 55 7.03 12.91 -13.40
CA LYS A 55 7.60 12.76 -12.05
C LYS A 55 6.56 13.02 -10.94
N ASN A 56 5.69 14.01 -11.14
CA ASN A 56 4.62 14.35 -10.20
C ASN A 56 3.54 13.27 -10.09
N LYS A 57 3.41 12.39 -11.08
CA LYS A 57 2.51 11.22 -11.06
C LYS A 57 3.22 9.95 -10.59
N GLY A 58 4.43 10.06 -10.03
CA GLY A 58 5.20 8.91 -9.56
C GLY A 58 5.72 7.98 -10.66
N GLN A 59 5.78 8.43 -11.92
CA GLN A 59 6.26 7.62 -13.04
C GLN A 59 7.79 7.49 -12.99
N HIS A 60 8.27 6.45 -12.31
CA HIS A 60 9.68 6.08 -12.17
C HIS A 60 9.89 4.66 -12.71
N LEU A 61 10.52 4.54 -13.89
CA LEU A 61 10.74 3.24 -14.51
C LEU A 61 12.00 2.58 -13.94
N LEU A 62 11.85 1.41 -13.33
CA LEU A 62 12.99 0.56 -12.98
C LEU A 62 13.63 0.00 -14.26
N THR A 63 14.91 0.30 -14.49
CA THR A 63 15.61 -0.08 -15.74
C THR A 63 16.64 -1.18 -15.56
N ASN A 64 17.13 -1.40 -14.33
CA ASN A 64 18.16 -2.39 -14.05
C ASN A 64 17.61 -3.83 -14.14
N GLN A 65 18.07 -4.55 -15.16
CA GLN A 65 17.65 -5.92 -15.44
C GLN A 65 17.95 -6.89 -14.29
N ARG A 66 19.08 -6.75 -13.60
CA ARG A 66 19.45 -7.65 -12.48
C ARG A 66 18.48 -7.54 -11.30
N ILE A 67 17.92 -6.36 -11.09
CA ILE A 67 16.94 -6.10 -10.03
C ILE A 67 15.59 -6.69 -10.43
N LEU A 68 15.16 -6.47 -11.68
CA LEU A 68 13.96 -7.10 -12.24
C LEU A 68 14.01 -8.63 -12.15
N ASP A 69 15.12 -9.23 -12.59
CA ASP A 69 15.34 -10.68 -12.50
C ASP A 69 15.28 -11.18 -11.05
N SER A 70 15.76 -10.37 -10.10
CA SER A 70 15.73 -10.71 -8.67
C SER A 70 14.34 -10.62 -8.07
N ILE A 71 13.55 -9.61 -8.46
CA ILE A 71 12.13 -9.50 -8.08
C ILE A 71 11.37 -10.73 -8.58
N VAL A 72 11.49 -11.09 -9.87
CA VAL A 72 10.80 -12.24 -10.46
C VAL A 72 11.20 -13.55 -9.77
N ARG A 73 12.50 -13.77 -9.55
CA ARG A 73 13.00 -14.96 -8.87
C ARG A 73 12.48 -15.09 -7.43
N LYS A 74 12.47 -13.98 -6.68
CA LYS A 74 12.01 -13.94 -5.29
C LYS A 74 10.49 -14.03 -5.15
N SER A 75 9.75 -13.71 -6.22
CA SER A 75 8.29 -13.83 -6.27
C SER A 75 7.79 -15.28 -6.31
N ALA A 76 8.68 -16.27 -6.49
CA ALA A 76 8.35 -17.70 -6.50
C ALA A 76 7.18 -18.04 -7.45
N ILE A 77 7.21 -17.45 -8.65
CA ILE A 77 6.22 -17.66 -9.71
C ILE A 77 6.33 -19.08 -10.24
N LYS A 78 5.19 -19.75 -10.38
CA LYS A 78 5.04 -21.06 -11.02
C LYS A 78 4.60 -20.86 -12.48
N PRO A 79 4.96 -21.78 -13.40
CA PRO A 79 4.58 -21.67 -14.81
C PRO A 79 3.08 -21.61 -15.09
N ALA A 80 2.24 -22.09 -14.17
CA ALA A 80 0.79 -22.07 -14.27
C ALA A 80 0.13 -20.84 -13.62
N ASP A 81 0.91 -19.99 -12.94
CA ASP A 81 0.34 -18.85 -12.22
C ASP A 81 -0.12 -17.75 -13.20
N THR A 82 -1.20 -17.06 -12.82
CA THR A 82 -1.57 -15.75 -13.34
C THR A 82 -1.04 -14.67 -12.39
N VAL A 83 -0.25 -13.73 -12.92
CA VAL A 83 0.33 -12.63 -12.12
C VAL A 83 -0.43 -11.33 -12.36
N LEU A 84 -0.83 -10.67 -11.28
CA LEU A 84 -1.31 -9.28 -11.31
C LEU A 84 -0.11 -8.33 -11.21
N GLU A 85 0.04 -7.44 -12.19
CA GLU A 85 1.02 -6.36 -12.18
C GLU A 85 0.29 -5.00 -12.09
N ILE A 86 0.66 -4.18 -11.11
CA ILE A 86 0.06 -2.85 -10.92
C ILE A 86 1.10 -1.80 -11.29
N GLY A 87 0.77 -0.95 -12.25
CA GLY A 87 1.70 0.03 -12.80
C GLY A 87 2.81 -0.61 -13.64
N PRO A 88 2.48 -1.31 -14.75
CA PRO A 88 3.47 -1.94 -15.64
C PRO A 88 4.41 -0.92 -16.32
N GLY A 89 4.00 0.36 -16.40
CA GLY A 89 4.74 1.40 -17.10
C GLY A 89 5.02 1.01 -18.55
N THR A 90 6.28 1.02 -18.96
CA THR A 90 6.69 0.64 -20.33
C THR A 90 6.92 -0.87 -20.51
N GLY A 91 6.63 -1.69 -19.50
CA GLY A 91 6.67 -3.15 -19.59
C GLY A 91 8.01 -3.82 -19.27
N ASN A 92 8.92 -3.12 -18.59
CA ASN A 92 10.22 -3.71 -18.20
C ASN A 92 10.05 -4.93 -17.29
N LEU A 93 9.14 -4.85 -16.31
CA LEU A 93 8.81 -5.95 -15.41
C LEU A 93 7.84 -6.93 -16.10
N THR A 94 6.82 -6.42 -16.81
CA THR A 94 5.85 -7.25 -17.56
C THR A 94 6.50 -8.30 -18.45
N LEU A 95 7.52 -7.94 -19.24
CA LEU A 95 8.20 -8.91 -20.12
C LEU A 95 8.87 -10.04 -19.32
N LYS A 96 9.50 -9.72 -18.19
CA LYS A 96 10.11 -10.71 -17.29
C LYS A 96 9.07 -11.59 -16.60
N LEU A 97 7.89 -11.03 -16.28
CA LEU A 97 6.78 -11.81 -15.74
C LEU A 97 6.20 -12.78 -16.80
N LEU A 98 6.08 -12.34 -18.05
CA LEU A 98 5.63 -13.18 -19.16
C LEU A 98 6.61 -14.31 -19.51
N GLU A 99 7.89 -14.18 -19.17
CA GLU A 99 8.86 -15.27 -19.25
C GLU A 99 8.60 -16.37 -18.19
N ALA A 100 8.00 -16.04 -17.04
CA ALA A 100 7.89 -16.92 -15.87
C ALA A 100 6.47 -17.43 -15.55
N ALA A 101 5.43 -16.65 -15.85
CA ALA A 101 4.03 -16.91 -15.47
C ALA A 101 3.19 -17.34 -16.67
N GLN A 102 2.11 -18.10 -16.49
CA GLN A 102 1.22 -18.46 -17.60
C GLN A 102 0.63 -17.21 -18.28
N ARG A 103 0.18 -16.26 -17.47
CA ARG A 103 -0.50 -15.04 -17.90
C ARG A 103 -0.12 -13.87 -16.99
N VAL A 104 -0.10 -12.67 -17.55
CA VAL A 104 0.01 -11.42 -16.79
C VAL A 104 -1.26 -10.59 -17.00
N VAL A 105 -1.84 -10.12 -15.90
CA VAL A 105 -2.90 -9.11 -15.90
C VAL A 105 -2.27 -7.82 -15.39
N ALA A 106 -2.17 -6.82 -16.25
CA ALA A 106 -1.59 -5.53 -15.91
C ALA A 106 -2.69 -4.47 -15.69
N VAL A 107 -2.58 -3.66 -14.64
CA VAL A 107 -3.49 -2.55 -14.36
C VAL A 107 -2.71 -1.25 -14.47
N GLU A 108 -3.14 -0.37 -15.38
CA GLU A 108 -2.47 0.90 -15.68
C GLU A 108 -3.50 2.01 -15.89
N LEU A 109 -3.25 3.18 -15.32
CA LEU A 109 -4.12 4.34 -15.45
C LEU A 109 -3.77 5.17 -16.70
N ASP A 110 -2.49 5.27 -17.05
CA ASP A 110 -2.03 6.06 -18.18
C ASP A 110 -2.18 5.30 -19.50
N LYS A 111 -3.20 5.65 -20.27
CA LYS A 111 -3.47 5.06 -21.59
C LYS A 111 -2.25 5.09 -22.53
N ARG A 112 -1.37 6.10 -22.43
CA ARG A 112 -0.17 6.18 -23.25
C ARG A 112 0.85 5.09 -22.89
N MET A 113 0.93 4.73 -21.60
CA MET A 113 1.75 3.59 -21.14
C MET A 113 1.17 2.28 -21.64
N VAL A 114 -0.16 2.13 -21.60
CA VAL A 114 -0.86 0.94 -22.13
C VAL A 114 -0.54 0.71 -23.60
N GLU A 115 -0.62 1.75 -24.44
CA GLU A 115 -0.32 1.65 -25.87
C GLU A 115 1.14 1.22 -26.12
N VAL A 116 2.09 1.80 -25.36
CA VAL A 116 3.51 1.44 -25.42
C VAL A 116 3.75 0.00 -24.97
N LEU A 117 3.12 -0.42 -23.87
CA LEU A 117 3.20 -1.77 -23.33
C LEU A 117 2.69 -2.80 -24.34
N GLN A 118 1.49 -2.61 -24.86
CA GLN A 118 0.86 -3.53 -25.80
C GLN A 118 1.70 -3.69 -27.07
N LYS A 119 2.20 -2.59 -27.63
CA LYS A 119 3.09 -2.64 -28.79
C LYS A 119 4.36 -3.45 -28.49
N ARG A 120 5.03 -3.16 -27.36
CA ARG A 120 6.27 -3.84 -26.98
C ARG A 120 6.09 -5.34 -26.76
N VAL A 121 4.96 -5.73 -26.17
CA VAL A 121 4.64 -7.13 -25.90
C VAL A 121 4.26 -7.87 -27.19
N ALA A 122 3.54 -7.21 -28.10
CA ALA A 122 3.25 -7.74 -29.43
C ALA A 122 4.51 -7.97 -30.27
N GLU A 123 5.48 -7.04 -30.21
CA GLU A 123 6.81 -7.21 -30.82
C GLU A 123 7.59 -8.41 -30.24
N SER A 124 7.26 -8.83 -29.02
CA SER A 124 7.86 -10.00 -28.36
C SER A 124 7.10 -11.31 -28.65
N GLY A 125 5.96 -11.26 -29.34
CA GLY A 125 5.19 -12.44 -29.77
C GLY A 125 4.42 -13.16 -28.66
N VAL A 126 4.18 -12.51 -27.51
CA VAL A 126 3.51 -13.10 -26.32
C VAL A 126 2.28 -12.32 -25.87
N GLN A 127 1.69 -11.54 -26.78
CA GLN A 127 0.53 -10.66 -26.51
C GLN A 127 -0.73 -11.40 -26.04
N ASP A 128 -0.90 -12.66 -26.44
CA ASP A 128 -2.01 -13.53 -26.02
C ASP A 128 -1.98 -13.86 -24.51
N ARG A 129 -0.80 -13.70 -23.88
CA ARG A 129 -0.58 -13.94 -22.45
C ARG A 129 -0.66 -12.68 -21.61
N LEU A 130 -0.93 -11.51 -22.22
CA LEU A 130 -1.10 -10.24 -21.52
C LEU A 130 -2.53 -9.74 -21.62
N THR A 131 -3.14 -9.45 -20.47
CA THR A 131 -4.38 -8.67 -20.38
C THR A 131 -4.06 -7.31 -19.75
N VAL A 132 -4.51 -6.21 -20.35
CA VAL A 132 -4.30 -4.86 -19.79
C VAL A 132 -5.63 -4.23 -19.43
N ILE A 133 -5.79 -3.87 -18.16
CA ILE A 133 -6.94 -3.15 -17.63
C ILE A 133 -6.55 -1.67 -17.49
N CYS A 134 -7.06 -0.84 -18.41
CA CYS A 134 -6.80 0.60 -18.40
C CYS A 134 -7.72 1.32 -17.39
N LYS A 135 -7.44 1.22 -16.10
CA LYS A 135 -8.24 1.80 -15.00
C LYS A 135 -7.35 2.19 -13.81
N ASP A 136 -7.90 3.03 -12.94
CA ASP A 136 -7.33 3.29 -11.61
C ASP A 136 -7.30 1.99 -10.79
N ALA A 137 -6.12 1.59 -10.31
CA ALA A 137 -5.94 0.36 -9.55
C ALA A 137 -6.74 0.32 -8.24
N LEU A 138 -7.02 1.48 -7.63
CA LEU A 138 -7.85 1.54 -6.43
C LEU A 138 -9.33 1.27 -6.73
N LYS A 139 -9.78 1.57 -7.96
CA LYS A 139 -11.19 1.41 -8.39
C LYS A 139 -11.44 0.18 -9.27
N ALA A 140 -10.39 -0.39 -9.86
CA ALA A 140 -10.51 -1.53 -10.75
C ALA A 140 -10.88 -2.81 -9.98
N GLU A 141 -11.80 -3.59 -10.52
CA GLU A 141 -11.97 -4.97 -10.08
C GLU A 141 -10.87 -5.83 -10.71
N PHE A 142 -10.18 -6.61 -9.88
CA PHE A 142 -9.14 -7.51 -10.36
C PHE A 142 -9.78 -8.86 -10.75
N PRO A 143 -9.46 -9.40 -11.95
CA PRO A 143 -9.82 -10.77 -12.30
C PRO A 143 -9.06 -11.76 -11.40
N PRO A 144 -9.34 -13.07 -11.45
CA PRO A 144 -8.56 -14.06 -10.69
C PRO A 144 -7.06 -13.99 -11.01
N PHE A 145 -6.23 -14.02 -9.97
CA PHE A 145 -4.77 -14.07 -10.04
C PHE A 145 -4.22 -14.90 -8.87
N ASP A 146 -3.02 -15.45 -9.03
CA ASP A 146 -2.36 -16.26 -8.00
C ASP A 146 -1.38 -15.43 -7.16
N LEU A 147 -0.75 -14.42 -7.79
CA LEU A 147 0.31 -13.60 -7.21
C LEU A 147 0.18 -12.15 -7.66
N VAL A 148 0.71 -11.24 -6.85
CA VAL A 148 0.93 -9.84 -7.25
C VAL A 148 2.42 -9.60 -7.35
N VAL A 149 2.88 -8.98 -8.44
CA VAL A 149 4.27 -8.49 -8.56
C VAL A 149 4.23 -7.10 -9.16
N ALA A 150 4.62 -6.08 -8.38
CA ALA A 150 4.39 -4.69 -8.78
C ALA A 150 5.50 -3.74 -8.33
N ASN A 151 5.83 -2.80 -9.22
CA ASN A 151 6.57 -1.57 -8.89
C ASN A 151 5.55 -0.45 -8.66
N ILE A 152 5.06 -0.34 -7.42
CA ILE A 152 3.88 0.47 -7.11
C ILE A 152 4.23 1.97 -7.21
N PRO A 153 3.40 2.77 -7.90
CA PRO A 153 3.51 4.23 -7.83
C PRO A 153 3.34 4.72 -6.39
N TYR A 154 4.31 5.49 -5.90
CA TYR A 154 4.44 5.77 -4.46
C TYR A 154 3.19 6.39 -3.81
N GLY A 155 2.48 7.26 -4.53
CA GLY A 155 1.30 7.96 -4.02
C GLY A 155 0.07 7.08 -3.76
N ILE A 156 0.07 5.81 -4.18
CA ILE A 156 -1.06 4.89 -3.94
C ILE A 156 -0.68 3.69 -3.06
N SER A 157 0.53 3.66 -2.50
CA SER A 157 1.05 2.46 -1.81
C SER A 157 0.17 2.01 -0.63
N SER A 158 -0.22 2.95 0.23
CA SER A 158 -1.05 2.69 1.41
C SER A 158 -2.44 2.13 1.06
N PRO A 159 -3.29 2.86 0.28
CA PRO A 159 -4.61 2.35 -0.10
C PRO A 159 -4.55 1.11 -1.00
N LEU A 160 -3.44 0.88 -1.72
CA LEU A 160 -3.30 -0.32 -2.52
C LEU A 160 -2.95 -1.55 -1.67
N VAL A 161 -2.00 -1.44 -0.73
CA VAL A 161 -1.68 -2.53 0.21
C VAL A 161 -2.93 -2.92 0.99
N ALA A 162 -3.68 -1.93 1.47
CA ALA A 162 -5.00 -2.13 2.09
C ALA A 162 -5.94 -2.97 1.23
N LYS A 163 -6.18 -2.53 0.00
CA LYS A 163 -7.08 -3.19 -0.96
C LYS A 163 -6.64 -4.62 -1.24
N LEU A 164 -5.34 -4.89 -1.27
CA LEU A 164 -4.82 -6.24 -1.46
C LEU A 164 -5.10 -7.11 -0.23
N VAL A 165 -4.68 -6.69 0.96
CA VAL A 165 -4.72 -7.56 2.16
C VAL A 165 -6.11 -7.72 2.77
N TYR A 166 -7.01 -6.75 2.56
CA TYR A 166 -8.40 -6.81 3.04
C TYR A 166 -9.41 -7.11 1.93
N GLY A 167 -8.97 -7.19 0.68
CA GLY A 167 -9.85 -7.52 -0.43
C GLY A 167 -10.31 -8.97 -0.37
N ALA A 168 -11.51 -9.24 -0.89
CA ALA A 168 -12.09 -10.59 -0.92
C ALA A 168 -11.36 -11.58 -1.87
N ARG A 169 -10.36 -11.13 -2.62
CA ARG A 169 -9.63 -11.96 -3.60
C ARG A 169 -8.43 -12.62 -2.91
N PRO A 170 -8.44 -13.95 -2.67
CA PRO A 170 -7.30 -14.63 -2.12
C PRO A 170 -6.15 -14.67 -3.13
N PHE A 171 -4.92 -14.58 -2.65
CA PHE A 171 -3.70 -14.73 -3.44
C PHE A 171 -2.59 -15.31 -2.57
N ARG A 172 -1.59 -15.94 -3.19
CA ARG A 172 -0.51 -16.63 -2.48
C ARG A 172 0.49 -15.65 -1.84
N SER A 173 0.89 -14.62 -2.60
CA SER A 173 1.79 -13.57 -2.10
C SER A 173 1.84 -12.37 -3.04
N ALA A 174 2.20 -11.21 -2.48
CA ALA A 174 2.46 -9.98 -3.22
C ALA A 174 3.92 -9.56 -3.04
N THR A 175 4.70 -9.53 -4.13
CA THR A 175 6.07 -9.00 -4.15
C THR A 175 6.04 -7.56 -4.64
N LEU A 176 6.25 -6.62 -3.72
CA LEU A 176 6.01 -5.21 -3.94
C LEU A 176 7.30 -4.42 -3.80
N LEU A 177 7.61 -3.59 -4.79
CA LEU A 177 8.63 -2.56 -4.67
C LEU A 177 7.95 -1.26 -4.19
N LEU A 178 8.39 -0.78 -3.03
CA LEU A 178 7.80 0.34 -2.29
C LEU A 178 8.88 1.35 -1.92
N GLN A 179 8.50 2.58 -1.55
CA GLN A 179 9.45 3.52 -0.94
C GLN A 179 10.08 2.90 0.32
N LYS A 180 11.38 3.13 0.54
CA LYS A 180 12.12 2.51 1.64
C LYS A 180 11.52 2.82 3.01
N GLU A 181 11.11 4.07 3.25
CA GLU A 181 10.46 4.47 4.51
C GLU A 181 9.11 3.76 4.71
N PHE A 182 8.28 3.71 3.66
CA PHE A 182 7.00 3.02 3.72
C PHE A 182 7.18 1.50 3.95
N ALA A 183 8.16 0.88 3.30
CA ALA A 183 8.49 -0.52 3.52
C ALA A 183 8.96 -0.79 4.96
N ARG A 184 9.80 0.09 5.52
CA ARG A 184 10.22 0.00 6.93
C ARG A 184 9.05 0.14 7.88
N ARG A 185 8.16 1.10 7.62
CA ARG A 185 6.91 1.27 8.36
C ARG A 185 6.02 0.03 8.35
N LEU A 186 6.01 -0.77 7.27
CA LEU A 186 5.28 -2.04 7.20
C LEU A 186 5.98 -3.17 7.97
N LEU A 187 7.32 -3.21 7.92
CA LEU A 187 8.15 -4.24 8.54
C LEU A 187 8.38 -4.02 10.04
N ALA A 188 8.10 -2.82 10.54
CA ALA A 188 8.35 -2.44 11.92
C ALA A 188 7.61 -3.33 12.91
N LYS A 189 8.29 -3.69 13.99
CA LYS A 189 7.78 -4.53 15.08
C LYS A 189 7.46 -3.69 16.31
N PRO A 190 6.63 -4.21 17.24
CA PRO A 190 6.41 -3.55 18.52
C PRO A 190 7.75 -3.23 19.20
N GLY A 191 7.94 -1.97 19.58
CA GLY A 191 9.22 -1.50 20.09
C GLY A 191 9.95 -0.54 19.18
N ASP A 192 9.86 -0.75 17.87
CA ASP A 192 10.60 0.02 16.86
C ASP A 192 10.08 1.46 16.76
N SER A 193 10.96 2.40 16.42
CA SER A 193 10.58 3.80 16.21
C SER A 193 9.57 3.98 15.07
N GLU A 194 9.73 3.18 14.01
CA GLU A 194 8.89 3.20 12.81
C GLU A 194 7.56 2.43 13.00
N PHE A 195 7.36 1.74 14.14
CA PHE A 195 6.13 0.99 14.40
C PHE A 195 4.91 1.91 14.47
N ASN A 196 3.84 1.52 13.79
CA ASN A 196 2.70 2.38 13.54
C ASN A 196 1.42 1.57 13.27
N ARG A 197 0.30 2.28 13.12
CA ARG A 197 -1.03 1.69 12.88
C ARG A 197 -1.11 0.88 11.59
N LEU A 198 -0.39 1.24 10.52
CA LEU A 198 -0.34 0.48 9.28
C LEU A 198 0.32 -0.89 9.50
N ALA A 199 1.45 -0.96 10.20
CA ALA A 199 2.10 -2.22 10.55
C ALA A 199 1.15 -3.13 11.34
N VAL A 200 0.48 -2.60 12.35
CA VAL A 200 -0.49 -3.35 13.17
C VAL A 200 -1.59 -3.94 12.31
N ASN A 201 -2.18 -3.14 11.42
CA ASN A 201 -3.32 -3.56 10.63
C ASN A 201 -2.95 -4.52 9.50
N VAL A 202 -1.79 -4.36 8.88
CA VAL A 202 -1.30 -5.34 7.90
C VAL A 202 -0.92 -6.66 8.59
N ASN A 203 -0.20 -6.60 9.71
CA ASN A 203 0.20 -7.80 10.47
C ASN A 203 -0.98 -8.57 11.09
N LEU A 204 -2.17 -7.97 11.20
CA LEU A 204 -3.38 -8.69 11.61
C LEU A 204 -3.72 -9.80 10.61
N VAL A 205 -3.58 -9.51 9.31
CA VAL A 205 -4.13 -10.35 8.23
C VAL A 205 -3.06 -10.94 7.31
N ALA A 206 -1.82 -10.47 7.37
CA ALA A 206 -0.74 -10.90 6.49
C ALA A 206 0.62 -10.84 7.20
N ASP A 207 1.58 -11.66 6.73
CA ASP A 207 2.99 -11.58 7.12
C ASP A 207 3.76 -10.74 6.09
N VAL A 208 4.67 -9.88 6.56
CA VAL A 208 5.52 -9.03 5.72
C VAL A 208 6.98 -9.42 5.89
N GLU A 209 7.65 -9.68 4.77
CA GLU A 209 9.06 -10.08 4.71
C GLU A 209 9.88 -9.06 3.90
N PHE A 210 11.05 -8.68 4.42
CA PHE A 210 12.02 -7.87 3.68
C PHE A 210 12.78 -8.73 2.67
N VAL A 211 12.93 -8.25 1.43
CA VAL A 211 13.71 -8.95 0.40
C VAL A 211 15.04 -8.27 0.12
N MET A 212 15.01 -7.01 -0.30
CA MET A 212 16.20 -6.24 -0.67
C MET A 212 15.91 -4.74 -0.78
N ASP A 213 16.96 -3.92 -0.63
CA ASP A 213 16.90 -2.49 -0.96
C ASP A 213 17.23 -2.26 -2.44
N VAL A 214 16.63 -1.21 -3.02
CA VAL A 214 16.85 -0.76 -4.40
C VAL A 214 17.21 0.72 -4.39
N SER A 215 18.39 1.05 -4.91
CA SER A 215 18.87 2.43 -5.03
C SER A 215 18.00 3.24 -5.99
N LYS A 216 17.71 4.49 -5.67
CA LYS A 216 17.03 5.43 -6.57
C LYS A 216 17.71 5.60 -7.93
N ARG A 217 19.01 5.32 -8.02
CA ARG A 217 19.80 5.41 -9.26
C ARG A 217 19.38 4.37 -10.31
N GLU A 218 18.64 3.35 -9.90
CA GLU A 218 18.16 2.25 -10.75
C GLU A 218 16.88 2.61 -11.53
N PHE A 219 16.36 3.82 -11.31
CA PHE A 219 15.13 4.31 -11.90
C PHE A 219 15.35 5.48 -12.86
N VAL A 220 14.48 5.57 -13.86
CA VAL A 220 14.42 6.69 -14.81
C VAL A 220 12.98 7.21 -14.92
N PRO A 221 12.75 8.51 -14.64
CA PRO A 221 13.67 9.42 -13.94
C PRO A 221 13.98 8.95 -12.51
N CYS A 222 15.13 9.36 -11.97
CA CYS A 222 15.53 9.06 -10.60
C CYS A 222 14.53 9.69 -9.58
N PRO A 223 13.95 8.91 -8.64
CA PRO A 223 13.14 9.43 -7.54
C PRO A 223 14.01 10.13 -6.49
N LYS A 224 13.36 10.77 -5.52
CA LYS A 224 14.05 11.47 -4.42
C LYS A 224 14.63 10.52 -3.37
N VAL A 225 13.94 9.41 -3.15
CA VAL A 225 14.21 8.42 -2.09
C VAL A 225 14.50 7.05 -2.68
N ASP A 226 15.20 6.22 -1.91
CA ASP A 226 15.42 4.81 -2.25
C ASP A 226 14.14 3.98 -2.02
N SER A 227 14.18 2.74 -2.49
CA SER A 227 13.07 1.79 -2.43
C SER A 227 13.49 0.50 -1.72
N SER A 228 12.51 -0.29 -1.32
CA SER A 228 12.73 -1.65 -0.83
C SER A 228 11.70 -2.59 -1.45
N VAL A 229 12.11 -3.83 -1.68
CA VAL A 229 11.24 -4.92 -2.10
C VAL A 229 10.82 -5.68 -0.85
N VAL A 230 9.51 -5.88 -0.70
CA VAL A 230 8.89 -6.68 0.36
C VAL A 230 8.00 -7.76 -0.23
N ILE A 231 7.80 -8.83 0.52
CA ILE A 231 6.78 -9.85 0.20
C ILE A 231 5.72 -9.82 1.28
N ILE A 232 4.46 -9.68 0.87
CA ILE A 232 3.29 -9.77 1.75
C ILE A 232 2.60 -11.10 1.48
N ARG A 233 2.35 -11.91 2.51
CA ARG A 233 1.65 -13.20 2.43
C ARG A 233 0.40 -13.15 3.31
N PRO A 234 -0.81 -13.22 2.74
CA PRO A 234 -2.02 -13.37 3.54
C PRO A 234 -1.90 -14.58 4.48
N LYS A 235 -2.33 -14.41 5.73
CA LYS A 235 -2.33 -15.49 6.71
C LYS A 235 -3.41 -16.50 6.36
N ALA A 236 -3.12 -17.79 6.59
CA ALA A 236 -4.10 -18.85 6.43
C ALA A 236 -5.25 -18.71 7.43
N GLU A 237 -4.93 -18.24 8.64
CA GLU A 237 -5.88 -18.00 9.71
C GLU A 237 -5.78 -16.54 10.13
N VAL A 238 -6.90 -15.84 10.09
CA VAL A 238 -7.04 -14.45 10.55
C VAL A 238 -7.88 -14.46 11.82
N PRO A 239 -7.52 -13.67 12.86
CA PRO A 239 -8.33 -13.56 14.06
C PRO A 239 -9.78 -13.17 13.73
N ASN A 240 -10.75 -13.85 14.35
CA ASN A 240 -12.16 -13.52 14.20
C ASN A 240 -12.47 -12.23 14.99
N VAL A 241 -12.31 -11.09 14.33
CA VAL A 241 -12.58 -9.76 14.88
C VAL A 241 -13.35 -8.94 13.85
N ASP A 242 -14.32 -8.14 14.32
CA ASP A 242 -14.94 -7.13 13.47
C ASP A 242 -13.87 -6.11 13.04
N LEU A 243 -13.61 -6.04 11.73
CA LEU A 243 -12.57 -5.17 11.19
C LEU A 243 -12.88 -3.68 11.39
N ASN A 244 -14.14 -3.26 11.36
CA ASN A 244 -14.49 -1.86 11.59
C ASN A 244 -14.21 -1.46 13.05
N GLU A 245 -14.54 -2.35 13.98
CA GLU A 245 -14.23 -2.20 15.40
C GLU A 245 -12.71 -2.16 15.63
N TRP A 246 -11.97 -3.09 15.02
CA TRP A 246 -10.51 -3.14 15.10
C TRP A 246 -9.84 -1.87 14.54
N TRP A 247 -10.29 -1.37 13.39
CA TRP A 247 -9.74 -0.16 12.79
C TRP A 247 -10.02 1.09 13.63
N ALA A 248 -11.22 1.20 14.19
CA ALA A 248 -11.55 2.31 15.07
C ALA A 248 -10.77 2.25 16.40
N PHE A 249 -10.64 1.06 16.98
CA PHE A 249 -9.83 0.83 18.18
C PHE A 249 -8.35 1.18 17.96
N THR A 250 -7.75 0.65 16.90
CA THR A 250 -6.34 0.93 16.57
C THR A 250 -6.13 2.39 16.21
N LYS A 251 -7.10 3.06 15.57
CA LYS A 251 -7.09 4.52 15.37
C LYS A 251 -7.03 5.25 16.72
N ALA A 252 -7.92 4.92 17.66
CA ALA A 252 -7.94 5.53 18.98
C ALA A 252 -6.64 5.32 19.77
N CYS A 253 -6.03 4.13 19.67
CA CYS A 253 -4.77 3.83 20.35
C CYS A 253 -3.58 4.59 19.74
N PHE A 254 -3.48 4.64 18.41
CA PHE A 254 -2.27 5.11 17.73
C PHE A 254 -2.23 6.62 17.45
N CYS A 255 -3.29 7.40 17.78
CA CYS A 255 -3.27 8.88 17.70
C CYS A 255 -2.04 9.49 18.38
N LYS A 256 -1.67 9.00 19.57
CA LYS A 256 -0.43 9.36 20.27
C LYS A 256 0.27 8.08 20.71
N LYS A 257 0.84 7.33 19.76
CA LYS A 257 1.44 5.98 19.97
C LYS A 257 2.46 5.87 21.10
N ASN A 258 3.10 6.98 21.46
CA ASN A 258 4.08 7.06 22.53
C ASN A 258 3.49 7.56 23.87
N LYS A 259 2.23 7.95 23.96
CA LYS A 259 1.57 8.20 25.26
C LYS A 259 1.04 6.88 25.81
N THR A 260 0.88 6.80 27.13
CA THR A 260 0.28 5.61 27.75
C THR A 260 -1.20 5.52 27.39
N LEU A 261 -1.75 4.31 27.31
CA LEU A 261 -3.17 4.11 27.01
C LEU A 261 -4.06 4.82 28.02
N GLY A 262 -3.70 4.82 29.31
CA GLY A 262 -4.39 5.58 30.34
C GLY A 262 -4.41 7.08 30.05
N ALA A 263 -3.29 7.67 29.63
CA ALA A 263 -3.26 9.08 29.26
C ALA A 263 -4.08 9.39 28.00
N THR A 264 -4.17 8.46 27.05
CA THR A 264 -5.00 8.58 25.84
C THR A 264 -6.48 8.55 26.18
N PHE A 265 -6.92 7.55 26.96
CA PHE A 265 -8.35 7.34 27.21
C PHE A 265 -8.92 8.14 28.39
N LYS A 266 -8.09 8.79 29.21
CA LYS A 266 -8.57 9.75 30.24
C LYS A 266 -9.08 11.07 29.65
N GLN A 267 -8.76 11.37 28.39
CA GLN A 267 -9.10 12.65 27.74
C GLN A 267 -10.61 12.80 27.58
N LYS A 268 -11.17 13.94 28.03
CA LYS A 268 -12.62 14.21 28.01
C LYS A 268 -13.23 14.01 26.62
N LYS A 269 -12.57 14.51 25.56
CA LYS A 269 -13.00 14.33 24.16
C LYS A 269 -13.17 12.85 23.80
N LYS A 270 -12.17 12.01 24.12
CA LYS A 270 -12.18 10.59 23.79
C LYS A 270 -13.24 9.81 24.59
N VAL A 271 -13.41 10.14 25.87
CA VAL A 271 -14.46 9.56 26.72
C VAL A 271 -15.84 9.85 26.14
N MET A 272 -16.11 11.10 25.74
CA MET A 272 -17.40 11.50 25.18
C MET A 272 -17.68 10.83 23.82
N GLU A 273 -16.66 10.75 22.96
CA GLU A 273 -16.74 10.05 21.66
C GLU A 273 -17.15 8.58 21.83
N LEU A 274 -16.42 7.85 22.69
CA LEU A 274 -16.67 6.42 22.94
C LEU A 274 -18.00 6.17 23.65
N LEU A 275 -18.41 7.08 24.55
CA LEU A 275 -19.71 7.02 25.21
C LEU A 275 -20.85 7.14 24.20
N GLY A 276 -20.72 8.02 23.20
CA GLY A 276 -21.71 8.16 22.13
C GLY A 276 -21.87 6.87 21.30
N MET A 277 -20.74 6.29 20.88
CA MET A 277 -20.72 5.03 20.10
C MET A 277 -21.29 3.85 20.90
N SER A 278 -20.94 3.75 22.19
CA SER A 278 -21.38 2.65 23.05
C SER A 278 -22.87 2.73 23.43
N LYS A 279 -23.46 3.93 23.49
CA LYS A 279 -24.90 4.11 23.72
C LYS A 279 -25.73 3.68 22.51
N LEU A 280 -25.28 3.99 21.29
CA LEU A 280 -25.97 3.60 20.06
C LEU A 280 -26.05 2.08 19.88
N ALA A 281 -25.03 1.35 20.32
CA ALA A 281 -25.03 -0.12 20.31
C ALA A 281 -26.10 -0.75 21.23
N GLY A 282 -26.59 0.00 22.23
CA GLY A 282 -27.58 -0.46 23.22
C GLY A 282 -29.02 0.03 23.00
N SER A 283 -29.27 0.94 22.05
CA SER A 283 -30.59 1.52 21.79
C SER A 283 -30.93 1.50 20.29
N ASN A 284 -32.03 0.84 19.92
CA ASN A 284 -32.61 0.94 18.59
C ASN A 284 -33.12 2.38 18.34
N GLY A 285 -32.33 3.20 17.65
CA GLY A 285 -32.79 4.43 16.99
C GLY A 285 -32.46 5.74 17.72
N GLU A 286 -31.52 6.50 17.17
CA GLU A 286 -31.69 7.84 16.60
C GLU A 286 -30.30 8.41 16.26
N SER A 287 -30.03 8.58 14.96
CA SER A 287 -28.77 9.11 14.46
C SER A 287 -28.62 10.59 14.77
N LYS A 288 -27.57 10.97 15.51
CA LYS A 288 -26.96 12.29 15.42
C LYS A 288 -25.57 12.13 14.81
N ASP A 289 -25.41 12.67 13.61
CA ASP A 289 -24.18 12.60 12.84
C ASP A 289 -23.04 13.32 13.58
N TYR A 290 -22.13 12.53 14.16
CA TYR A 290 -20.80 13.02 14.54
C TYR A 290 -19.91 12.93 13.30
N ILE A 291 -19.66 14.09 12.69
CA ILE A 291 -18.75 14.24 11.56
C ILE A 291 -17.33 13.94 12.06
N SER A 292 -16.72 12.86 11.58
CA SER A 292 -15.31 12.58 11.77
C SER A 292 -14.49 13.53 10.89
N SER A 293 -13.73 14.44 11.48
CA SER A 293 -12.68 15.16 10.77
C SER A 293 -11.66 14.15 10.24
N THR A 294 -11.44 14.21 8.92
CA THR A 294 -10.31 13.58 8.24
C THR A 294 -9.04 14.35 8.60
N ASP A 295 -8.38 13.92 9.66
CA ASP A 295 -7.05 14.41 9.98
C ASP A 295 -6.04 13.55 9.22
N ASN A 296 -5.39 14.18 8.24
CA ASN A 296 -4.23 13.63 7.55
C ASN A 296 -3.16 13.31 8.60
N ASP A 297 -2.68 12.06 8.58
CA ASP A 297 -1.48 11.65 9.31
C ASP A 297 -0.29 12.43 8.69
N ASP A 298 0.04 13.59 9.28
CA ASP A 298 1.36 14.25 9.33
C ASP A 298 1.18 15.75 9.64
N ASP A 299 0.85 16.12 10.89
CA ASP A 299 1.25 17.44 11.42
C ASP A 299 1.26 17.47 12.96
N GLU A 300 2.36 17.97 13.53
CA GLU A 300 2.47 18.34 14.94
C GLU A 300 1.83 19.72 15.13
N GLY A 301 0.50 19.75 15.30
CA GLY A 301 -0.23 20.96 15.62
C GLY A 301 -1.21 20.73 16.76
N GLU A 302 -0.99 21.38 17.90
CA GLU A 302 -2.06 21.63 18.88
C GLU A 302 -3.09 22.53 18.20
N SER A 303 -4.31 22.04 18.04
CA SER A 303 -5.46 22.84 17.62
C SER A 303 -6.42 23.04 18.79
N ASP A 304 -6.92 24.26 18.85
CA ASP A 304 -7.49 24.93 20.01
C ASP A 304 -8.74 24.27 20.60
N GLU A 305 -8.86 24.41 21.93
CA GLU A 305 -9.98 23.94 22.74
C GLU A 305 -11.24 24.78 22.48
N GLU A 306 -12.14 24.31 21.60
CA GLU A 306 -13.52 24.81 21.62
C GLU A 306 -14.29 24.17 22.79
N GLU A 307 -14.72 25.03 23.73
CA GLU A 307 -15.48 24.65 24.93
C GLU A 307 -16.87 24.11 24.57
N PHE A 308 -17.01 22.78 24.56
CA PHE A 308 -18.30 22.10 24.61
C PHE A 308 -18.79 22.01 26.06
N SER A 309 -19.88 22.71 26.40
CA SER A 309 -20.54 22.65 27.71
C SER A 309 -21.62 21.55 27.74
N PRO A 310 -21.37 20.39 28.38
CA PRO A 310 -22.33 19.28 28.42
C PRO A 310 -23.44 19.55 29.44
N SER A 311 -24.64 19.02 29.21
CA SER A 311 -25.74 19.07 30.20
C SER A 311 -25.38 18.25 31.46
N PRO A 312 -25.86 18.59 32.67
CA PRO A 312 -25.46 17.92 33.93
C PRO A 312 -25.70 16.40 33.96
N CYS A 313 -26.78 15.95 33.30
CA CYS A 313 -27.13 14.53 33.16
C CYS A 313 -26.12 13.77 32.27
N SER A 314 -25.46 14.47 31.34
CA SER A 314 -24.41 13.91 30.50
C SER A 314 -23.05 13.82 31.21
N GLU A 315 -22.77 14.69 32.19
CA GLU A 315 -21.51 14.68 32.94
C GLU A 315 -21.42 13.50 33.92
N MET A 316 -22.51 13.18 34.62
CA MET A 316 -22.53 12.03 35.54
C MET A 316 -22.36 10.70 34.78
N GLY A 317 -22.98 10.58 33.60
CA GLY A 317 -22.78 9.43 32.71
C GLY A 317 -21.34 9.34 32.15
N ALA A 318 -20.72 10.47 31.83
CA ALA A 318 -19.33 10.52 31.37
C ALA A 318 -18.33 10.12 32.46
N SER A 319 -18.57 10.51 33.72
CA SER A 319 -17.72 10.13 34.84
C SER A 319 -17.75 8.62 35.10
N SER A 320 -18.96 8.04 35.18
CA SER A 320 -19.11 6.59 35.37
C SER A 320 -18.53 5.78 34.20
N PHE A 321 -18.71 6.24 32.95
CA PHE A 321 -18.12 5.60 31.79
C PHE A 321 -16.58 5.69 31.79
N LYS A 322 -16.02 6.83 32.19
CA LYS A 322 -14.57 7.00 32.35
C LYS A 322 -14.01 6.04 33.40
N GLU A 323 -14.67 5.89 34.54
CA GLU A 323 -14.28 4.92 35.57
C GLU A 323 -14.29 3.49 35.03
N LYS A 324 -15.33 3.12 34.27
CA LYS A 324 -15.44 1.82 33.63
C LYS A 324 -14.30 1.56 32.64
N LEU A 325 -14.03 2.52 31.75
CA LEU A 325 -12.93 2.45 30.79
C LEU A 325 -11.59 2.27 31.51
N MET A 326 -11.31 3.11 32.50
CA MET A 326 -10.09 3.01 33.29
C MET A 326 -10.01 1.73 34.11
N GLY A 327 -11.14 1.20 34.56
CA GLY A 327 -11.24 -0.08 35.24
C GLY A 327 -10.74 -1.24 34.37
N VAL A 328 -11.14 -1.26 33.08
CA VAL A 328 -10.65 -2.26 32.10
C VAL A 328 -9.13 -2.17 31.92
N LEU A 329 -8.60 -0.95 31.75
CA LEU A 329 -7.15 -0.76 31.57
C LEU A 329 -6.35 -1.19 32.81
N LYS A 330 -6.86 -0.92 34.00
CA LYS A 330 -6.20 -1.27 35.27
C LYS A 330 -6.24 -2.76 35.54
N SER A 331 -7.40 -3.39 35.37
CA SER A 331 -7.57 -4.82 35.67
C SER A 331 -6.70 -5.72 34.77
N ALA A 332 -6.36 -5.25 33.58
CA ALA A 332 -5.56 -5.98 32.60
C ALA A 332 -4.13 -5.43 32.43
N ASP A 333 -3.65 -4.55 33.33
CA ASP A 333 -2.30 -3.99 33.32
C ASP A 333 -1.91 -3.28 32.00
N PHE A 334 -2.85 -2.54 31.41
CA PHE A 334 -2.66 -1.75 30.19
C PHE A 334 -2.57 -0.25 30.43
N GLU A 335 -2.91 0.26 31.63
CA GLU A 335 -2.98 1.70 31.91
C GLU A 335 -1.68 2.44 31.55
N ASP A 336 -0.52 1.89 31.94
CA ASP A 336 0.79 2.50 31.73
C ASP A 336 1.50 2.02 30.47
N LYS A 337 0.91 1.05 29.75
CA LYS A 337 1.47 0.55 28.49
C LYS A 337 1.29 1.55 27.36
N ARG A 338 2.22 1.54 26.41
CA ARG A 338 2.22 2.42 25.22
C ARG A 338 1.85 1.59 23.99
N PRO A 339 0.93 2.06 23.12
CA PRO A 339 0.57 1.37 21.88
C PRO A 339 1.78 0.95 21.04
N SER A 340 2.84 1.78 21.01
CA SER A 340 4.05 1.49 20.24
C SER A 340 4.84 0.25 20.71
N LYS A 341 4.49 -0.32 21.86
CA LYS A 341 5.13 -1.51 22.45
C LYS A 341 4.24 -2.75 22.44
N LEU A 342 2.99 -2.64 22.03
CA LEU A 342 2.02 -3.73 22.09
C LEU A 342 2.02 -4.56 20.81
N SER A 343 1.96 -5.87 20.97
CA SER A 343 1.73 -6.84 19.89
C SER A 343 0.27 -6.84 19.43
N ASN A 344 0.00 -7.42 18.25
CA ASN A 344 -1.36 -7.65 17.76
C ASN A 344 -2.18 -8.49 18.74
N GLU A 345 -1.57 -9.49 19.39
CA GLU A 345 -2.25 -10.35 20.38
C GLU A 345 -2.67 -9.56 21.62
N GLU A 346 -1.80 -8.71 22.16
CA GLU A 346 -2.13 -7.84 23.29
C GLU A 346 -3.21 -6.82 22.94
N LEU A 347 -3.16 -6.24 21.73
CA LEU A 347 -4.17 -5.31 21.26
C LEU A 347 -5.54 -6.00 21.06
N LEU A 348 -5.56 -7.21 20.51
CA LEU A 348 -6.79 -8.01 20.37
C LEU A 348 -7.37 -8.37 21.74
N HIS A 349 -6.52 -8.76 22.68
CA HIS A 349 -6.94 -9.04 24.05
C HIS A 349 -7.56 -7.80 24.71
N LEU A 350 -6.92 -6.64 24.58
CA LEU A 350 -7.43 -5.37 25.11
C LEU A 350 -8.77 -4.99 24.47
N LEU A 351 -8.91 -5.14 23.15
CA LEU A 351 -10.18 -4.87 22.47
C LEU A 351 -11.29 -5.81 22.96
N ALA A 352 -10.99 -7.10 23.13
CA ALA A 352 -11.96 -8.07 23.66
C ALA A 352 -12.44 -7.69 25.07
N LEU A 353 -11.55 -7.19 25.94
CA LEU A 353 -11.90 -6.73 27.28
C LEU A 353 -12.80 -5.49 27.25
N PHE A 354 -12.53 -4.53 26.35
CA PHE A 354 -13.42 -3.38 26.15
C PHE A 354 -14.80 -3.83 25.67
N ASN A 355 -14.88 -4.72 24.69
CA ASN A 355 -16.14 -5.22 24.15
C ASN A 355 -16.94 -6.00 25.22
N GLN A 356 -16.27 -6.82 26.06
CA GLN A 356 -16.90 -7.50 27.20
C GLN A 356 -17.45 -6.51 28.24
N ALA A 357 -16.77 -5.38 28.41
CA ALA A 357 -17.27 -4.26 29.20
C ALA A 357 -18.32 -3.42 28.46
N GLY A 358 -18.74 -3.76 27.24
CA GLY A 358 -19.70 -2.98 26.45
C GLY A 358 -19.18 -1.58 26.08
N ILE A 359 -17.87 -1.44 25.90
CA ILE A 359 -17.20 -0.25 25.37
C ILE A 359 -16.81 -0.56 23.93
N TYR A 360 -17.41 0.17 22.99
CA TYR A 360 -17.18 -0.02 21.55
C TYR A 360 -16.55 1.23 20.93
N PHE A 361 -15.73 0.98 19.91
CA PHE A 361 -14.99 1.98 19.14
C PHE A 361 -15.63 2.24 17.78
N HIS A 362 -16.52 1.36 17.32
CA HIS A 362 -17.31 1.54 16.11
C HIS A 362 -18.82 1.47 16.39
N ASP A 363 -19.60 2.14 15.55
CA ASP A 363 -21.05 2.06 15.59
C ASP A 363 -21.53 0.71 15.02
N GLN A 364 -21.86 -0.19 15.93
CA GLN A 364 -22.29 -1.56 15.62
C GLN A 364 -23.56 -1.62 14.76
N SER A 365 -24.37 -0.55 14.72
CA SER A 365 -25.59 -0.48 13.88
C SER A 365 -25.28 -0.32 12.38
N LYS A 366 -24.08 0.17 12.03
CA LYS A 366 -23.65 0.42 10.64
C LYS A 366 -22.93 -0.77 9.99
N SER A 367 -22.67 -1.84 10.75
CA SER A 367 -21.85 -2.99 10.34
C SER A 367 -22.42 -3.86 9.21
N ARG A 368 -23.68 -3.67 8.79
CA ARG A 368 -24.33 -4.59 7.84
C ARG A 368 -24.10 -4.33 6.35
N ASN A 369 -23.53 -3.21 5.91
CA ASN A 369 -23.55 -2.85 4.47
C ASN A 369 -22.33 -2.07 3.91
N ALA A 370 -21.12 -2.19 4.48
CA ALA A 370 -19.96 -1.47 3.95
C ALA A 370 -18.68 -2.32 3.95
N GLU A 371 -18.59 -3.26 3.02
CA GLU A 371 -17.33 -3.94 2.72
C GLU A 371 -16.53 -3.13 1.67
N ASN A 372 -15.30 -2.76 2.01
CA ASN A 372 -14.22 -2.14 1.21
C ASN A 372 -13.99 -0.61 1.27
N GLU A 373 -14.93 0.24 1.71
CA GLU A 373 -14.71 1.70 1.65
C GLU A 373 -13.98 2.29 2.88
N SER A 374 -14.18 1.74 4.09
CA SER A 374 -13.73 2.40 5.33
C SER A 374 -12.22 2.38 5.55
N PHE A 375 -11.50 1.33 5.12
CA PHE A 375 -10.04 1.28 5.32
C PHE A 375 -9.27 2.17 4.33
N THR A 376 -9.73 2.25 3.08
CA THR A 376 -9.06 3.09 2.07
C THR A 376 -9.05 4.55 2.50
N VAL A 377 -10.17 5.04 3.05
CA VAL A 377 -10.32 6.39 3.62
C VAL A 377 -9.52 6.57 4.91
N ALA A 378 -9.35 5.52 5.71
CA ALA A 378 -8.60 5.60 6.96
C ALA A 378 -7.08 5.71 6.77
N TYR A 379 -6.56 5.56 5.55
CA TYR A 379 -5.12 5.48 5.25
C TYR A 379 -4.70 6.21 3.96
N SER A 380 -5.64 6.90 3.33
CA SER A 380 -5.41 7.95 2.32
C SER A 380 -5.36 9.30 3.01
#